data_AF-A0A9D5Z7I4-F1
#
_entry.id   AF-A0A9D5Z7I4-F1
#
_cell.length_a   1.000
_cell.length_b   1.000
_cell.length_c   1.000
_cell.angle_alpha   90.00
_cell.angle_beta   90.00
_cell.angle_gamma   90.00
#
_symmetry.space_group_name_H-M   'P 1'
#
loop_
_entity.id
_entity.type
_entity.pdbx_description
1 polymer ?
#
loop_
_entity_poly.entity_id
_entity_poly.type
_entity_poly.pdbx_seq_one_letter_code
_entity_poly.pdbx_strand_id
1 'polypeptide(L)'
;MTAERHSFSVRDRDAAASLCVGSGVVRYGGERTAASLERRKPLRPRHRQPLLIATDAVAVDYLQCLVDGWHLQQEVTLVVCPSKDPQAVIEHGLRAGLERGSQRLYAVVECGSRQFWQQLTGQFAKAEFPVQIVACVPTFHIWLMLHFQELTPAIWADAGQLASFLEQPLPVAVTALLQHRESLFITLGDKIEQAVLQAQRLSLLQQRSVPLYPWTNFQELIQFLLKLRDKHNRLQG
;
A
#
# COMPACT_ATOMS: atom_id res chain seq x y z
N MET A 1 48.58 -51.75 -28.46
CA MET A 1 47.42 -52.26 -27.70
C MET A 1 46.26 -51.33 -28.01
N THR A 2 45.49 -51.51 -29.10
CA THR A 2 44.32 -52.41 -29.23
C THR A 2 43.42 -52.36 -28.00
N ALA A 3 42.13 -52.09 -28.05
CA ALA A 3 41.15 -51.94 -29.13
C ALA A 3 39.92 -51.26 -28.47
N GLU A 4 39.18 -50.38 -29.17
CA GLU A 4 37.81 -50.67 -29.68
C GLU A 4 36.71 -50.66 -28.59
N ARG A 5 35.48 -50.18 -28.78
CA ARG A 5 34.64 -49.84 -29.94
C ARG A 5 33.43 -49.08 -29.37
N HIS A 6 32.96 -48.01 -30.01
CA HIS A 6 31.74 -47.95 -30.85
C HIS A 6 30.46 -48.41 -30.13
N SER A 7 29.29 -47.74 -30.25
CA SER A 7 28.69 -47.03 -31.39
C SER A 7 27.44 -46.31 -30.85
N PHE A 8 27.11 -45.07 -31.26
CA PHE A 8 26.22 -44.71 -32.38
C PHE A 8 24.80 -45.32 -32.22
N SER A 9 23.67 -44.68 -32.53
CA SER A 9 23.34 -43.65 -33.53
C SER A 9 21.81 -43.42 -33.40
N VAL A 10 21.26 -42.21 -33.36
CA VAL A 10 20.77 -41.36 -34.48
C VAL A 10 19.26 -41.16 -34.37
N ARG A 11 18.89 -39.94 -34.75
CA ARG A 11 17.56 -39.35 -34.87
C ARG A 11 16.74 -40.06 -35.95
N ASP A 12 15.42 -40.03 -35.82
CA ASP A 12 14.55 -39.87 -36.98
C ASP A 12 13.37 -38.96 -36.63
N ARG A 13 13.36 -37.79 -37.27
CA ARG A 13 12.16 -37.05 -37.66
C ARG A 13 11.83 -37.54 -39.07
N ASP A 14 10.59 -37.94 -39.33
CA ASP A 14 9.71 -37.26 -40.29
C ASP A 14 8.48 -38.10 -40.65
N ALA A 15 7.40 -37.36 -40.90
CA ALA A 15 6.28 -37.64 -41.82
C ALA A 15 5.45 -38.91 -41.57
N ALA A 16 4.11 -38.87 -41.52
CA ALA A 16 3.25 -38.31 -42.55
C ALA A 16 1.79 -38.35 -42.08
N ALA A 17 1.00 -37.39 -42.58
CA ALA A 17 -0.43 -37.30 -42.43
C ALA A 17 -1.17 -38.44 -43.17
N SER A 18 -2.31 -38.85 -42.63
CA SER A 18 -3.41 -39.38 -43.43
C SER A 18 -4.74 -38.84 -42.90
N LEU A 19 -5.45 -38.24 -43.84
CA LEU A 19 -6.73 -37.56 -43.73
C LEU A 19 -7.89 -38.56 -43.84
N CYS A 20 -8.98 -38.21 -43.14
CA CYS A 20 -10.38 -38.27 -43.61
C CYS A 20 -11.19 -39.58 -43.57
N VAL A 21 -12.27 -39.48 -42.77
CA VAL A 21 -13.68 -39.80 -43.07
C VAL A 21 -14.18 -41.22 -42.85
N GLY A 22 -15.20 -41.35 -41.98
CA GLY A 22 -16.19 -42.42 -42.10
C GLY A 22 -16.91 -42.84 -40.82
N SER A 23 -18.05 -42.19 -40.54
CA SER A 23 -19.27 -42.80 -39.99
C SER A 23 -19.29 -43.39 -38.57
N GLY A 24 -19.93 -42.63 -37.67
CA GLY A 24 -21.20 -43.06 -37.09
C GLY A 24 -21.16 -44.11 -35.98
N VAL A 25 -20.96 -43.66 -34.74
CA VAL A 25 -21.74 -44.18 -33.60
C VAL A 25 -22.08 -43.00 -32.69
N VAL A 26 -23.37 -42.65 -32.68
CA VAL A 26 -23.97 -41.82 -31.65
C VAL A 26 -23.96 -42.64 -30.35
N ARG A 27 -23.06 -42.33 -29.41
CA ARG A 27 -23.21 -42.73 -28.01
C ARG A 27 -23.71 -41.53 -27.21
N TYR A 28 -25.03 -41.40 -27.11
CA TYR A 28 -25.65 -40.69 -26.00
C TYR A 28 -25.44 -41.53 -24.74
N GLY A 29 -24.97 -40.90 -23.66
CA GLY A 29 -24.94 -41.50 -22.31
C GLY A 29 -23.57 -41.85 -21.76
N GLY A 30 -22.65 -40.89 -21.71
CA GLY A 30 -21.62 -40.91 -20.67
C GLY A 30 -22.28 -40.45 -19.37
N GLU A 31 -22.31 -41.32 -18.36
CA GLU A 31 -22.81 -41.01 -17.02
C GLU A 31 -22.18 -39.71 -16.51
N ARG A 32 -22.98 -38.65 -16.48
CA ARG A 32 -22.66 -37.44 -15.72
C ARG A 32 -22.81 -37.79 -14.26
N THR A 33 -21.78 -38.39 -13.67
CA THR A 33 -21.71 -38.52 -12.21
C THR A 33 -21.84 -37.11 -11.62
N ALA A 34 -22.60 -36.98 -10.53
CA ALA A 34 -22.82 -35.70 -9.83
C ALA A 34 -21.50 -34.98 -9.48
N ALA A 35 -20.40 -35.74 -9.34
CA ALA A 35 -19.03 -35.25 -9.17
C ALA A 35 -18.49 -34.42 -10.35
N SER A 36 -18.94 -34.68 -11.59
CA SER A 36 -18.54 -33.91 -12.78
C SER A 36 -19.21 -32.53 -12.88
N LEU A 37 -20.26 -32.30 -12.09
CA LEU A 37 -21.00 -31.04 -11.97
C LEU A 37 -20.67 -30.27 -10.68
N GLU A 38 -19.80 -30.79 -9.82
CA GLU A 38 -19.23 -30.01 -8.74
C GLU A 38 -18.40 -28.89 -9.35
N ARG A 39 -19.00 -27.70 -9.44
CA ARG A 39 -18.28 -26.45 -9.66
C ARG A 39 -17.17 -26.42 -8.62
N ARG A 40 -15.94 -26.70 -9.04
CA ARG A 40 -14.74 -26.35 -8.27
C ARG A 40 -14.89 -24.86 -7.97
N LYS A 41 -15.34 -24.53 -6.76
CA LYS A 41 -15.33 -23.15 -6.30
C LYS A 41 -13.90 -22.68 -6.53
N PRO A 42 -13.65 -21.66 -7.35
CA PRO A 42 -12.30 -21.14 -7.48
C PRO A 42 -11.86 -20.82 -6.05
N LEU A 43 -10.79 -21.50 -5.61
CA LEU A 43 -10.09 -21.18 -4.38
C LEU A 43 -9.63 -19.74 -4.57
N ARG A 44 -10.45 -18.79 -4.13
CA ARG A 44 -10.06 -17.39 -4.11
C ARG A 44 -8.76 -17.35 -3.31
N PRO A 45 -7.67 -16.81 -3.85
CA PRO A 45 -6.44 -16.69 -3.08
C PRO A 45 -6.80 -16.00 -1.77
N ARG A 46 -6.35 -16.57 -0.63
CA ARG A 46 -6.56 -15.95 0.69
C ARG A 46 -6.14 -14.51 0.57
N HIS A 47 -7.08 -13.60 0.81
CA HIS A 47 -6.85 -12.17 0.69
C HIS A 47 -5.77 -11.82 1.72
N ARG A 48 -4.57 -11.50 1.25
CA ARG A 48 -3.41 -11.22 2.10
C ARG A 48 -3.43 -9.74 2.40
N GLN A 49 -3.59 -9.39 3.67
CA GLN A 49 -3.73 -8.00 4.10
C GLN A 49 -2.43 -7.23 3.85
N PRO A 50 -2.48 -5.97 3.39
CA PRO A 50 -1.36 -5.04 3.53
C PRO A 50 -0.97 -4.85 5.00
N LEU A 51 0.32 -4.61 5.20
CA LEU A 51 0.87 -4.24 6.50
C LEU A 51 1.21 -2.74 6.50
N LEU A 52 0.72 -2.04 7.52
CA LEU A 52 1.13 -0.69 7.89
C LEU A 52 2.13 -0.80 9.03
N ILE A 53 3.26 -0.09 8.91
CA ILE A 53 4.18 0.10 10.02
C ILE A 53 4.48 1.57 10.20
N ALA A 54 4.47 2.05 11.44
CA ALA A 54 4.74 3.44 11.75
C ALA A 54 5.64 3.57 12.99
N THR A 55 6.37 4.69 13.05
CA THR A 55 7.35 5.04 14.10
C THR A 55 6.86 6.11 15.04
N ASP A 56 6.18 7.12 14.48
CA ASP A 56 5.68 8.25 15.21
C ASP A 56 4.38 7.88 15.93
N ALA A 57 4.32 8.11 17.25
CA ALA A 57 3.16 7.76 18.06
C ALA A 57 1.88 8.46 17.58
N VAL A 58 2.00 9.69 17.07
CA VAL A 58 0.86 10.45 16.58
C VAL A 58 0.38 9.92 15.23
N ALA A 59 1.30 9.57 14.34
CA ALA A 59 0.97 8.91 13.07
C ALA A 59 0.36 7.52 13.28
N VAL A 60 0.89 6.74 14.24
CA VAL A 60 0.31 5.46 14.67
C VAL A 60 -1.12 5.66 15.15
N ASP A 61 -1.33 6.60 16.08
CA ASP A 61 -2.64 6.86 16.66
C ASP A 61 -3.65 7.32 15.61
N TYR A 62 -3.22 8.19 14.70
CA TYR A 62 -4.05 8.64 13.59
C TYR A 62 -4.44 7.49 12.66
N LEU A 63 -3.48 6.65 12.25
CA LEU A 63 -3.76 5.51 11.38
C LEU A 63 -4.63 4.46 12.07
N GLN A 64 -4.39 4.21 13.36
CA GLN A 64 -5.22 3.34 14.17
C GLN A 64 -6.66 3.85 14.24
N CYS A 65 -6.85 5.16 14.48
CA CYS A 65 -8.16 5.79 14.46
C CYS A 65 -8.89 5.58 13.12
N LEU A 66 -8.19 5.71 11.99
CA LEU A 66 -8.78 5.46 10.67
C LEU A 66 -9.15 3.99 10.45
N VAL A 67 -8.24 3.08 10.82
CA VAL A 67 -8.49 1.64 10.69
C VAL A 67 -9.68 1.24 11.56
N ASP A 68 -9.79 1.78 12.77
CA ASP A 68 -10.89 1.47 13.67
C ASP A 68 -12.21 2.09 13.24
N GLY A 69 -12.20 3.39 12.93
CA GLY A 69 -13.40 4.13 12.56
C GLY A 69 -13.97 3.76 11.20
N TRP A 70 -13.19 3.13 10.31
CA TRP A 70 -13.65 2.57 9.05
C TRP A 70 -13.81 1.04 9.06
N HIS A 71 -13.66 0.41 10.23
CA HIS A 71 -13.79 -1.04 10.42
C HIS A 71 -12.87 -1.88 9.50
N LEU A 72 -11.63 -1.43 9.31
CA LEU A 72 -10.64 -2.03 8.41
C LEU A 72 -9.71 -3.06 9.08
N GLN A 73 -10.00 -3.50 10.31
CA GLN A 73 -9.12 -4.40 11.07
C GLN A 73 -8.96 -5.78 10.40
N GLN A 74 -9.89 -6.17 9.51
CA GLN A 74 -9.82 -7.41 8.75
C GLN A 74 -9.17 -7.23 7.37
N GLU A 75 -8.84 -6.01 7.00
CA GLU A 75 -8.32 -5.63 5.70
C GLU A 75 -6.88 -5.14 5.80
N VAL A 76 -6.46 -4.62 6.96
CA VAL A 76 -5.14 -4.04 7.17
C VAL A 76 -4.59 -4.45 8.52
N THR A 77 -3.32 -4.83 8.57
CA THR A 77 -2.60 -5.02 9.82
C THR A 77 -1.76 -3.78 10.12
N LEU A 78 -1.96 -3.11 11.26
CA LEU A 78 -1.07 -2.06 11.76
C LEU A 78 -0.09 -2.63 12.77
N VAL A 79 1.20 -2.34 12.60
CA VAL A 79 2.29 -2.72 13.49
C VAL A 79 2.99 -1.45 13.97
N VAL A 80 3.30 -1.39 15.26
CA VAL A 80 4.07 -0.31 15.86
C VAL A 80 5.52 -0.75 15.99
N CYS A 81 6.45 0.05 15.46
CA CYS A 81 7.88 -0.20 15.64
C CYS A 81 8.42 0.69 16.78
N PRO A 82 9.16 0.14 17.75
CA PRO A 82 9.77 0.94 18.82
C PRO A 82 10.98 1.77 18.34
N SER A 83 11.55 1.43 17.18
CA SER A 83 12.68 2.18 16.62
C SER A 83 12.21 3.46 15.95
N LYS A 84 12.98 4.54 16.14
CA LYS A 84 12.84 5.79 15.39
C LYS A 84 13.69 5.81 14.11
N ASP A 85 14.61 4.86 13.96
CA ASP A 85 15.43 4.76 12.75
C ASP A 85 14.60 4.24 11.57
N PRO A 86 14.42 5.03 10.50
CA PRO A 86 13.60 4.65 9.35
C PRO A 86 14.01 3.33 8.71
N GLN A 87 15.32 3.04 8.65
CA GLN A 87 15.81 1.82 8.04
C GLN A 87 15.40 0.59 8.86
N ALA A 88 15.70 0.60 10.17
CA ALA A 88 15.31 -0.48 11.08
C ALA A 88 13.80 -0.74 11.06
N VAL A 89 12.99 0.29 10.84
CA VAL A 89 11.53 0.18 10.79
C VAL A 89 11.08 -0.52 9.52
N ILE A 90 11.64 -0.16 8.37
CA ILE A 90 11.32 -0.83 7.11
C ILE A 90 11.75 -2.30 7.19
N GLU A 91 12.94 -2.59 7.72
CA GLU A 91 13.42 -3.96 7.93
C GLU A 91 12.53 -4.77 8.87
N HIS A 92 12.06 -4.15 9.97
CA HIS A 92 11.11 -4.78 10.89
C HIS A 92 9.77 -5.07 10.19
N GLY A 93 9.26 -4.10 9.43
CA GLY A 93 8.02 -4.24 8.67
C GLY A 93 8.10 -5.32 7.59
N LEU A 94 9.25 -5.47 6.95
CA LEU A 94 9.51 -6.55 6.00
C LEU A 94 9.46 -7.91 6.68
N ARG A 95 10.17 -8.07 7.81
CA ARG A 95 10.17 -9.32 8.57
C ARG A 95 8.76 -9.70 9.04
N ALA A 96 8.06 -8.76 9.67
CA ALA A 96 6.68 -8.97 10.12
C ALA A 96 5.72 -9.25 8.95
N GLY A 97 5.95 -8.60 7.81
CA GLY A 97 5.17 -8.80 6.60
C GLY A 97 5.34 -10.21 6.03
N LEU A 98 6.57 -10.74 6.00
CA LEU A 98 6.86 -12.11 5.56
C LEU A 98 6.23 -13.16 6.48
N GLU A 99 6.40 -13.00 7.79
CA GLU A 99 5.81 -13.89 8.80
C GLU A 99 4.27 -13.99 8.67
N ARG A 100 3.62 -12.87 8.34
CA ARG A 100 2.17 -12.78 8.16
C ARG A 100 1.70 -13.09 6.74
N GLY A 101 2.63 -13.31 5.80
CA GLY A 101 2.33 -13.50 4.39
C GLY A 101 1.67 -12.28 3.73
N SER A 102 2.03 -11.07 4.15
CA SER A 102 1.53 -9.80 3.60
C SER A 102 1.92 -9.63 2.13
N GLN A 103 1.12 -8.87 1.36
CA GLN A 103 1.42 -8.59 -0.05
C GLN A 103 2.06 -7.23 -0.30
N ARG A 104 1.98 -6.31 0.67
CA ARG A 104 2.49 -4.94 0.56
C ARG A 104 2.81 -4.38 1.93
N LEU A 105 3.90 -3.62 2.01
CA LEU A 105 4.28 -2.85 3.19
C LEU A 105 4.08 -1.37 2.90
N TYR A 106 3.44 -0.66 3.82
CA TYR A 106 3.40 0.78 3.90
C TYR A 106 4.19 1.20 5.14
N ALA A 107 5.37 1.77 4.96
CA ALA A 107 6.26 2.17 6.04
C ALA A 107 6.22 3.68 6.25
N VAL A 108 5.60 4.12 7.34
CA VAL A 108 5.42 5.52 7.72
C VAL A 108 6.56 5.94 8.65
N VAL A 109 7.53 6.66 8.10
CA VAL A 109 8.83 6.92 8.74
C VAL A 109 9.29 8.37 8.59
N GLU A 110 10.02 8.86 9.59
CA GLU A 110 10.64 10.18 9.57
C GLU A 110 12.03 10.11 8.93
N CYS A 111 12.16 10.45 7.65
CA CYS A 111 13.45 10.37 6.95
C CYS A 111 14.38 11.57 7.20
N GLY A 112 13.86 12.70 7.72
CA GLY A 112 14.63 13.94 7.94
C GLY A 112 15.14 14.65 6.67
N SER A 113 15.36 13.93 5.55
CA SER A 113 15.81 14.48 4.28
C SER A 113 15.25 13.73 3.07
N ARG A 114 15.14 14.42 1.93
CA ARG A 114 14.74 13.82 0.64
C ARG A 114 15.76 12.79 0.15
N GLN A 115 17.04 13.10 0.28
CA GLN A 115 18.12 12.23 -0.18
C GLN A 115 18.07 10.89 0.56
N PHE A 116 17.86 10.91 1.88
CA PHE A 116 17.73 9.69 2.66
C PHE A 116 16.46 8.89 2.29
N TRP A 117 15.33 9.57 2.10
CA TRP A 117 14.11 8.91 1.60
C TRP A 117 14.33 8.24 0.23
N GLN A 118 15.00 8.90 -0.72
CA GLN A 118 15.33 8.34 -2.04
C GLN A 118 16.28 7.14 -1.93
N GLN A 119 17.29 7.24 -1.05
CA GLN A 119 18.21 6.15 -0.76
C GLN A 119 17.47 4.91 -0.24
N LEU A 120 16.63 5.08 0.78
CA LEU A 120 15.83 3.98 1.33
C LEU A 120 14.87 3.40 0.29
N THR A 121 14.22 4.26 -0.51
CA THR A 121 13.32 3.81 -1.58
C THR A 121 14.06 2.96 -2.61
N GLY A 122 15.27 3.37 -3.01
CA GLY A 122 16.13 2.60 -3.91
C GLY A 122 16.62 1.29 -3.29
N GLN A 123 17.00 1.32 -2.01
CA GLN A 123 17.47 0.16 -1.25
C GLN A 123 16.39 -0.93 -1.16
N PHE A 124 15.14 -0.54 -0.88
CA PHE A 124 14.03 -1.49 -0.70
C PHE A 124 13.18 -1.72 -1.95
N ALA A 125 13.54 -1.14 -3.11
CA ALA A 125 12.82 -1.34 -4.37
C ALA A 125 12.80 -2.82 -4.83
N LYS A 126 13.79 -3.61 -4.42
CA LYS A 126 13.94 -5.04 -4.75
C LYS A 126 13.56 -5.98 -3.62
N ALA A 127 12.83 -5.49 -2.61
CA ALA A 127 12.36 -6.33 -1.52
C ALA A 127 11.43 -7.45 -2.03
N GLU A 128 11.27 -8.50 -1.24
CA GLU A 128 10.48 -9.69 -1.58
C GLU A 128 9.01 -9.38 -1.89
N PHE A 129 8.49 -8.27 -1.36
CA PHE A 129 7.18 -7.75 -1.69
C PHE A 129 7.22 -6.21 -1.73
N PRO A 130 6.28 -5.56 -2.45
CA PRO A 130 6.26 -4.11 -2.62
C PRO A 130 6.31 -3.35 -1.28
N VAL A 131 7.29 -2.44 -1.16
CA VAL A 131 7.45 -1.51 -0.03
C VAL A 131 7.15 -0.10 -0.51
N GLN A 132 6.22 0.57 0.16
CA GLN A 132 5.93 1.99 -0.04
C GLN A 132 6.36 2.77 1.20
N ILE A 133 7.41 3.57 1.07
CA ILE A 133 7.94 4.40 2.14
C ILE A 133 7.20 5.73 2.15
N VAL A 134 6.38 5.95 3.17
CA VAL A 134 5.62 7.16 3.44
C VAL A 134 6.41 8.04 4.39
N ALA A 135 6.88 9.20 3.92
CA ALA A 135 7.56 10.13 4.82
C ALA A 135 6.51 10.74 5.77
N CYS A 136 6.82 10.87 7.07
CA CYS A 136 5.91 11.46 8.07
C CYS A 136 6.38 12.80 8.68
N VAL A 137 7.63 13.22 8.52
CA VAL A 137 8.07 14.57 8.93
C VAL A 137 8.81 15.21 7.77
N PRO A 138 8.45 16.45 7.38
CA PRO A 138 7.46 17.35 8.02
C PRO A 138 5.99 17.11 7.59
N THR A 139 5.75 16.00 6.89
CA THR A 139 4.55 15.71 6.09
C THR A 139 3.29 15.33 6.88
N PHE A 140 3.42 14.71 8.05
CA PHE A 140 2.28 14.37 8.90
C PHE A 140 1.74 15.60 9.63
N HIS A 141 2.62 16.54 10.00
CA HIS A 141 2.21 17.81 10.58
C HIS A 141 1.41 18.62 9.55
N ILE A 142 1.91 18.70 8.32
CA ILE A 142 1.13 19.26 7.19
C ILE A 142 -0.19 18.54 7.06
N TRP A 143 -0.16 17.21 6.99
CA TRP A 143 -1.36 16.40 6.83
C TRP A 143 -2.44 16.75 7.86
N LEU A 144 -2.09 16.84 9.14
CA LEU A 144 -3.00 17.26 10.21
C LEU A 144 -3.57 18.65 9.96
N MET A 145 -2.74 19.60 9.54
CA MET A 145 -3.20 20.96 9.22
C MET A 145 -4.14 21.01 8.02
N LEU A 146 -4.04 20.09 7.06
CA LEU A 146 -4.95 20.05 5.90
C LEU A 146 -6.41 19.80 6.34
N HIS A 147 -6.63 19.21 7.52
CA HIS A 147 -7.96 19.07 8.11
C HIS A 147 -8.50 20.38 8.71
N PHE A 148 -7.63 21.36 9.00
CA PHE A 148 -7.97 22.62 9.65
C PHE A 148 -7.62 23.81 8.75
N GLN A 149 -8.16 23.82 7.53
CA GLN A 149 -7.91 24.87 6.54
C GLN A 149 -8.21 26.28 7.08
N GLU A 150 -9.27 26.43 7.87
CA GLU A 150 -9.67 27.70 8.50
C GLU A 150 -8.58 28.29 9.39
N LEU A 151 -7.74 27.43 9.98
CA LEU A 151 -6.65 27.84 10.86
C LEU A 151 -5.34 28.12 10.11
N THR A 152 -5.29 27.84 8.80
CA THR A 152 -4.06 27.91 8.00
C THR A 152 -4.21 28.62 6.64
N PRO A 153 -5.01 29.69 6.48
CA PRO A 153 -5.31 30.31 5.18
C PRO A 153 -4.07 30.76 4.40
N ALA A 154 -3.03 31.23 5.10
CA ALA A 154 -1.79 31.71 4.49
C ALA A 154 -0.98 30.61 3.77
N ILE A 155 -1.05 29.37 4.26
CA ILE A 155 -0.37 28.22 3.65
C ILE A 155 -0.86 27.98 2.20
N TRP A 156 -2.12 28.31 1.94
CA TRP A 156 -2.77 28.03 0.66
C TRP A 156 -2.57 29.13 -0.37
N ALA A 157 -2.13 30.32 0.06
CA ALA A 157 -1.93 31.47 -0.82
C ALA A 157 -0.54 31.46 -1.47
N ASP A 158 0.48 30.95 -0.77
CA ASP A 158 1.87 30.93 -1.23
C ASP A 158 2.59 29.65 -0.77
N ALA A 159 2.88 28.75 -1.72
CA ALA A 159 3.61 27.52 -1.44
C ALA A 159 5.05 27.75 -0.94
N GLY A 160 5.64 28.93 -1.21
CA GLY A 160 6.94 29.33 -0.67
C GLY A 160 6.93 29.53 0.85
N GLN A 161 5.78 29.93 1.42
CA GLN A 161 5.62 30.11 2.86
C GLN A 161 5.42 28.80 3.62
N LEU A 162 5.05 27.73 2.92
CA LEU A 162 4.85 26.40 3.53
C LEU A 162 6.14 25.90 4.19
N ALA A 163 7.31 26.13 3.58
CA ALA A 163 8.60 25.73 4.15
C ALA A 163 8.88 26.45 5.48
N SER A 164 8.65 27.76 5.54
CA SER A 164 8.81 28.55 6.77
C SER A 164 7.75 28.20 7.82
N PHE A 165 6.55 27.78 7.40
CA PHE A 165 5.49 27.35 8.31
C PHE A 165 5.81 26.00 8.96
N LEU A 166 6.47 25.09 8.23
CA LEU A 166 6.89 23.80 8.76
C LEU A 166 7.92 23.86 9.88
N GLU A 167 8.69 24.94 9.92
CA GLU A 167 9.65 25.20 11.00
C GLU A 167 8.95 25.71 12.26
N GLN A 168 7.67 26.07 12.17
CA GLN A 168 6.87 26.54 13.30
C GLN A 168 6.21 25.35 14.04
N PRO A 169 6.06 25.44 15.37
CA PRO A 169 5.34 24.43 16.13
C PRO A 169 3.88 24.36 15.70
N LEU A 170 3.25 23.19 15.84
CA LEU A 170 1.82 23.02 15.57
C LEU A 170 0.99 24.02 16.39
N PRO A 171 -0.11 24.55 15.83
CA PRO A 171 -1.05 25.34 16.59
C PRO A 171 -1.55 24.59 17.83
N VAL A 172 -1.63 25.27 18.97
CA VAL A 172 -2.04 24.67 20.27
C VAL A 172 -3.35 23.89 20.17
N ALA A 173 -4.30 24.38 19.37
CA ALA A 173 -5.58 23.69 19.14
C ALA A 173 -5.40 22.32 18.46
N VAL A 174 -4.46 22.20 17.50
CA VAL A 174 -4.12 20.93 16.87
C VAL A 174 -3.43 20.01 17.87
N THR A 175 -2.48 20.53 18.66
CA THR A 175 -1.80 19.76 19.71
C THR A 175 -2.77 19.22 20.76
N ALA A 176 -3.78 20.01 21.17
CA ALA A 176 -4.80 19.57 22.10
C ALA A 176 -5.70 18.46 21.53
N LEU A 177 -6.04 18.53 20.22
CA LEU A 177 -6.79 17.47 19.55
C LEU A 177 -6.01 16.15 19.48
N LEU A 178 -4.70 16.21 19.30
CA LEU A 178 -3.83 15.04 19.31
C LEU A 178 -3.76 14.34 20.68
N GLN A 179 -4.09 15.04 21.78
CA GLN A 179 -4.13 14.45 23.12
C GLN A 179 -5.39 13.59 23.38
N HIS A 180 -6.43 13.69 22.54
CA HIS A 180 -7.71 12.99 22.72
C HIS A 180 -8.07 12.12 21.50
N ARG A 181 -7.69 10.84 21.55
CA ARG A 181 -7.87 9.87 20.43
C ARG A 181 -9.33 9.72 19.96
N GLU A 182 -10.28 9.57 20.88
CA GLU A 182 -11.70 9.38 20.53
C GLU A 182 -12.29 10.64 19.85
N SER A 183 -11.89 11.82 20.30
CA SER A 183 -12.29 13.10 19.70
C SER A 183 -11.65 13.32 18.34
N LEU A 184 -10.46 12.78 18.11
CA LEU A 184 -9.69 12.99 16.88
C LEU A 184 -10.38 12.37 15.66
N PHE A 185 -10.84 11.12 15.73
CA PHE A 185 -11.55 10.52 14.58
C PHE A 185 -12.88 11.23 14.29
N ILE A 186 -13.67 11.56 15.31
CA ILE A 186 -14.95 12.27 15.15
C ILE A 186 -14.72 13.65 14.52
N THR A 187 -13.67 14.35 14.94
CA THR A 187 -13.37 15.72 14.46
C THR A 187 -12.74 15.76 13.07
N LEU A 188 -12.02 14.70 12.69
CA LEU A 188 -11.32 14.62 11.41
C LEU A 188 -12.10 13.85 10.35
N GLY A 189 -12.98 12.93 10.74
CA GLY A 189 -13.61 11.95 9.86
C GLY A 189 -14.33 12.57 8.66
N ASP A 190 -15.10 13.64 8.90
CA ASP A 190 -15.83 14.42 7.89
C ASP A 190 -14.90 15.31 7.04
N LYS A 191 -13.72 15.64 7.54
CA LYS A 191 -12.72 16.51 6.88
C LYS A 191 -11.67 15.75 6.07
N ILE A 192 -11.58 14.42 6.21
CA ILE A 192 -10.57 13.60 5.52
C ILE A 192 -10.61 13.79 4.00
N GLU A 193 -11.79 13.77 3.38
CA GLU A 193 -11.90 13.92 1.91
C GLU A 193 -11.45 15.31 1.45
N GLN A 194 -11.77 16.35 2.22
CA GLN A 194 -11.28 17.70 1.98
C GLN A 194 -9.75 17.76 2.14
N ALA A 195 -9.20 17.18 3.20
CA ALA A 195 -7.75 17.11 3.43
C ALA A 195 -7.02 16.41 2.27
N VAL A 196 -7.60 15.33 1.71
CA VAL A 196 -7.08 14.66 0.52
C VAL A 196 -7.07 15.60 -0.71
N LEU A 197 -8.19 16.27 -1.01
CA LEU A 197 -8.27 17.21 -2.13
C LEU A 197 -7.26 18.35 -1.99
N GLN A 198 -7.06 18.81 -0.77
CA GLN A 198 -6.11 19.86 -0.49
C GLN A 198 -4.66 19.41 -0.63
N ALA A 199 -4.33 18.20 -0.17
CA ALA A 199 -3.01 17.60 -0.39
C ALA A 199 -2.69 17.49 -1.89
N GLN A 200 -3.69 17.17 -2.71
CA GLN A 200 -3.53 17.09 -4.17
C GLN A 200 -3.27 18.47 -4.78
N ARG A 201 -4.02 19.49 -4.37
CA ARG A 201 -3.81 20.87 -4.82
C ARG A 201 -2.42 21.39 -4.45
N LEU A 202 -1.99 21.13 -3.22
CA LEU A 202 -0.65 21.48 -2.74
C LEU A 202 0.44 20.80 -3.59
N SER A 203 0.25 19.51 -3.89
CA SER A 203 1.16 18.75 -4.75
C SER A 203 1.26 19.36 -6.16
N LEU A 204 0.15 19.83 -6.74
CA LEU A 204 0.13 20.50 -8.05
C LEU A 204 0.82 21.87 -8.05
N LEU A 205 0.68 22.64 -6.97
CA LEU A 205 1.38 23.93 -6.81
C LEU A 205 2.89 23.73 -6.69
N GLN A 206 3.33 22.69 -5.99
CA GLN A 206 4.74 22.35 -5.85
C GLN A 206 5.38 21.85 -7.15
N GLN A 207 4.64 21.17 -8.03
CA GLN A 207 5.17 20.80 -9.36
C GLN A 207 5.54 22.01 -10.23
N ARG A 208 5.00 23.20 -9.91
CA ARG A 208 5.26 24.45 -10.65
C ARG A 208 6.40 25.28 -10.04
N SER A 209 6.76 25.02 -8.80
CA SER A 209 7.85 25.69 -8.07
C SER A 209 9.01 24.68 -7.89
N VAL A 210 10.20 25.14 -7.51
CA VAL A 210 11.41 24.32 -7.28
C VAL A 210 11.04 22.97 -6.63
N PRO A 211 11.66 21.83 -6.99
CA PRO A 211 11.22 20.51 -6.54
C PRO A 211 11.49 20.31 -5.05
N LEU A 212 10.60 20.88 -4.22
CA LEU A 212 10.49 20.64 -2.79
C LEU A 212 10.12 19.17 -2.56
N TYR A 213 10.35 18.65 -1.35
CA TYR A 213 10.32 17.21 -1.15
C TYR A 213 8.93 16.62 -1.48
N PRO A 214 8.79 15.30 -1.70
CA PRO A 214 7.47 14.66 -1.76
C PRO A 214 6.75 14.78 -0.41
N TRP A 215 6.00 15.87 -0.20
CA TRP A 215 5.41 16.19 1.11
C TRP A 215 4.09 15.45 1.36
N THR A 216 3.68 14.58 0.44
CA THR A 216 2.27 14.17 0.35
C THR A 216 2.04 12.73 -0.08
N ASN A 217 3.01 11.81 -0.02
CA ASN A 217 2.65 10.41 -0.25
C ASN A 217 1.81 9.81 0.89
N PHE A 218 1.67 10.52 2.01
CA PHE A 218 0.66 10.23 3.03
C PHE A 218 -0.76 10.29 2.44
N GLN A 219 -1.05 11.22 1.53
CA GLN A 219 -2.34 11.31 0.85
C GLN A 219 -2.68 10.03 0.08
N GLU A 220 -1.67 9.39 -0.53
CA GLU A 220 -1.84 8.17 -1.31
C GLU A 220 -2.19 6.99 -0.41
N LEU A 221 -1.57 6.93 0.78
CA LEU A 221 -1.93 5.97 1.81
C LEU A 221 -3.38 6.17 2.27
N ILE A 222 -3.79 7.41 2.53
CA ILE A 222 -5.17 7.68 2.96
C ILE A 222 -6.17 7.36 1.86
N GLN A 223 -5.87 7.69 0.60
CA GLN A 223 -6.68 7.29 -0.54
C GLN A 223 -6.78 5.77 -0.71
N PHE A 224 -5.71 5.04 -0.41
CA PHE A 224 -5.73 3.59 -0.40
C PHE A 224 -6.70 3.06 0.67
N LEU A 225 -6.65 3.60 1.88
CA LEU A 225 -7.56 3.22 2.98
C LEU A 225 -9.02 3.60 2.67
N LEU A 226 -9.28 4.77 2.08
CA LEU A 226 -10.63 5.16 1.61
C LEU A 226 -11.20 4.17 0.59
N LYS A 227 -10.38 3.71 -0.35
CA LYS A 227 -10.81 2.68 -1.31
C LYS A 227 -11.14 1.34 -0.63
N LEU A 228 -10.43 0.99 0.44
CA LEU A 228 -10.76 -0.19 1.24
C LEU A 228 -12.09 -0.01 1.98
N ARG A 229 -12.30 1.14 2.62
CA ARG A 229 -13.58 1.51 3.26
C ARG A 229 -14.75 1.40 2.27
N ASP A 230 -14.62 2.02 1.10
CA ASP A 230 -15.69 2.01 0.10
C ASP A 230 -15.98 0.60 -0.42
N LYS A 231 -14.93 -0.23 -0.57
CA LYS A 231 -15.09 -1.65 -0.92
C LYS A 231 -15.80 -2.42 0.20
N HIS A 232 -15.43 -2.19 1.45
CA HIS A 232 -16.04 -2.82 2.62
C HIS A 232 -17.54 -2.49 2.70
N ASN A 233 -17.90 -1.20 2.58
CA ASN A 233 -19.28 -0.73 2.60
C ASN A 233 -20.13 -1.36 1.48
N ARG A 234 -19.58 -1.52 0.28
CA ARG A 234 -20.27 -2.19 -0.86
C ARG A 234 -20.48 -3.69 -0.67
N LEU A 235 -19.73 -4.33 0.22
CA LEU A 235 -19.87 -5.76 0.50
C LEU A 235 -20.85 -6.03 1.65
N GLN A 236 -21.17 -5.01 2.44
CA GLN A 236 -22.11 -5.10 3.57
C GLN A 236 -23.52 -4.59 3.23
N GLY A 237 -23.68 -3.70 2.25
CA GLY A 237 -24.97 -3.25 1.72
C GLY A 237 -25.44 -4.09 0.54
#